data_AF-A0A0E2HHA0-F1
#
_entry.id   AF-A0A0E2HHA0-F1
#
_cell.length_a   1.000
_cell.length_b   1.000
_cell.length_c   1.000
_cell.angle_alpha   90.00
_cell.angle_beta   90.00
_cell.angle_gamma   90.00
#
_symmetry.space_group_name_H-M   'P 1'
#
loop_
_entity.id
_entity.type
_entity.pdbx_description
1 polymer ?
#
loop_
_entity_poly.entity_id
_entity_poly.type
_entity_poly.pdbx_seq_one_letter_code
_entity_poly.pdbx_strand_id
1 'polypeptide(L)' 'MKEVARDIRNAGLTAGIWTSPFIAHETASVWKEHPHWILRDKKGSSLWGYTYHKLDFTRAAVLL' A
#
# COMPACT_ATOMS: atom_id res chain seq x y z
N MET A 1 14.23 11.33 -4.47
CA MET A 1 12.90 11.77 -4.98
C MET A 1 12.79 13.28 -5.10
N LYS A 2 13.46 14.05 -4.23
CA LYS A 2 13.46 15.52 -4.27
C LYS A 2 14.08 16.06 -5.57
N GLU A 3 15.09 15.37 -6.07
CA GLU A 3 15.86 15.65 -7.28
C GLU A 3 14.97 15.47 -8.50
N VAL A 4 14.40 14.27 -8.68
CA VAL A 4 13.48 13.94 -9.77
C VAL A 4 12.29 14.89 -9.79
N ALA A 5 11.69 15.18 -8.64
CA ALA A 5 10.57 16.10 -8.56
C ALA A 5 10.97 17.54 -8.95
N ARG A 6 12.21 17.95 -8.66
CA ARG A 6 12.75 19.25 -9.09
C ARG A 6 12.93 19.28 -10.60
N ASP A 7 13.47 18.23 -11.19
CA ASP A 7 13.70 18.17 -12.64
C ASP A 7 12.38 18.20 -13.43
N ILE A 8 11.34 17.49 -12.95
CA ILE A 8 9.99 17.54 -13.52
C ILE A 8 9.42 18.97 -13.46
N ARG A 9 9.55 19.65 -12.31
CA ARG A 9 9.08 21.05 -12.17
C ARG A 9 9.86 22.01 -13.05
N ASN A 10 11.18 21.84 -13.18
CA ASN A 10 12.02 22.65 -14.06
C ASN A 10 11.64 22.52 -15.54
N ALA A 11 11.11 21.35 -15.93
CA ALA A 11 10.55 21.12 -17.26
C ALA A 11 9.15 21.75 -17.46
N GLY A 12 8.62 22.49 -16.48
CA GLY A 12 7.29 23.10 -16.55
C GLY A 12 6.13 22.14 -16.29
N LEU A 13 6.39 20.94 -15.75
CA LEU A 13 5.40 19.92 -15.47
C LEU A 13 5.05 19.86 -13.97
N THR A 14 3.88 19.28 -13.65
CA THR A 14 3.50 19.01 -12.25
C THR A 14 4.03 17.65 -11.81
N ALA A 15 4.89 17.64 -10.79
CA ALA A 15 5.39 16.40 -10.20
C ALA A 15 4.31 15.71 -9.35
N GLY A 16 4.04 14.44 -9.64
CA GLY A 16 3.13 13.58 -8.87
C GLY A 16 3.80 12.26 -8.49
N ILE A 17 3.29 11.62 -7.43
CA ILE A 17 3.66 10.26 -7.05
C ILE A 17 2.41 9.41 -6.97
N TRP A 18 2.44 8.24 -7.60
CA TRP A 18 1.40 7.24 -7.41
C TRP A 18 1.76 6.35 -6.22
N THR A 19 0.81 6.15 -5.33
CA THR A 19 0.92 5.19 -4.22
C THR A 19 -0.31 4.29 -4.23
N SER A 20 -0.13 3.05 -3.79
CA SER A 20 -1.22 2.09 -3.59
C SER A 20 -1.38 1.78 -2.10
N PRO A 21 -1.90 2.73 -1.30
CA PRO A 21 -1.97 2.60 0.16
C PRO A 21 -2.98 1.54 0.63
N PHE A 22 -3.57 0.80 -0.30
CA PHE A 22 -4.61 -0.18 -0.04
C PHE A 22 -4.17 -1.64 -0.19
N ILE A 23 -2.90 -1.88 -0.51
CA ILE A 23 -2.32 -3.22 -0.65
C ILE A 23 -0.98 -3.33 0.05
N ALA A 24 -0.66 -4.54 0.48
CA ALA A 24 0.64 -4.90 1.01
C ALA A 24 1.14 -6.17 0.31
N HIS A 25 2.44 -6.19 0.00
CA HIS A 25 3.13 -7.40 -0.42
C HIS A 25 3.58 -8.21 0.79
N GLU A 26 3.69 -9.53 0.69
CA GLU A 26 4.08 -10.42 1.79
C GLU A 26 5.46 -10.08 2.41
N THR A 27 6.32 -9.40 1.67
CA THR A 27 7.65 -9.00 2.15
C THR A 27 7.66 -7.64 2.88
N ALA A 28 6.58 -6.87 2.80
CA ALA A 28 6.48 -5.55 3.40
C ALA A 28 6.48 -5.61 4.93
N SER A 29 6.98 -4.56 5.59
CA SER A 29 6.97 -4.45 7.05
C SER A 29 5.55 -4.54 7.62
N VAL A 30 4.59 -3.80 7.05
CA VAL A 30 3.18 -3.82 7.48
C VAL A 30 2.57 -5.22 7.45
N TRP A 31 2.98 -6.07 6.49
CA TRP A 31 2.55 -7.47 6.44
C TRP A 31 3.12 -8.29 7.60
N LYS A 32 4.42 -8.12 7.89
CA LYS A 32 5.14 -8.88 8.91
C LYS A 32 4.79 -8.45 10.33
N GLU A 33 4.65 -7.14 10.54
CA GLU A 33 4.40 -6.53 11.85
C GLU A 33 2.90 -6.51 12.19
N HIS A 34 2.03 -6.39 11.17
CA HIS A 34 0.57 -6.35 11.35
C HIS A 34 -0.16 -7.34 10.43
N PRO A 35 0.09 -8.67 10.55
CA PRO A 35 -0.53 -9.68 9.66
C PRO A 35 -2.06 -9.76 9.80
N HIS A 36 -2.61 -9.23 10.90
CA HIS A 36 -4.04 -9.14 11.18
C HIS A 36 -4.72 -7.92 10.53
N TRP A 37 -3.96 -6.99 9.94
CA TRP A 37 -4.48 -5.88 9.14
C TRP A 37 -4.80 -6.30 7.71
N ILE A 38 -4.39 -7.50 7.30
CA ILE A 38 -4.69 -8.04 5.98
C ILE A 38 -6.14 -8.54 5.95
N LEU A 39 -6.89 -8.10 4.96
CA LEU A 39 -8.26 -8.55 4.72
C LEU A 39 -8.26 -10.04 4.33
N ARG A 40 -8.99 -10.83 5.12
CA ARG A 40 -9.14 -12.28 4.93
C ARG A 40 -10.60 -12.62 4.74
N ASP A 41 -10.86 -13.74 4.05
CA ASP A 41 -12.21 -14.30 4.00
C ASP A 41 -12.61 -14.90 5.35
N LYS A 42 -13.85 -15.39 5.45
CA LYS A 42 -14.38 -16.02 6.67
C LYS A 42 -13.61 -17.29 7.09
N LYS A 43 -12.81 -17.88 6.20
CA LYS A 43 -11.98 -19.07 6.43
C LYS A 43 -10.52 -18.71 6.75
N GLY A 44 -10.17 -17.42 6.77
CA GLY A 44 -8.82 -16.92 7.03
C GLY A 44 -7.90 -16.83 5.80
N SER A 45 -8.41 -17.15 4.62
CA SER A 45 -7.65 -17.13 3.36
C SER A 45 -7.56 -15.74 2.75
N SER A 46 -6.49 -15.48 2.02
CA SER A 46 -6.38 -14.29 1.16
C SER A 46 -7.43 -14.34 0.06
N LEU A 47 -8.08 -13.20 -0.20
CA LEU A 47 -9.22 -13.09 -1.11
C LEU A 47 -8.88 -13.16 -2.60
N TRP A 48 -7.60 -13.02 -2.99
CA TRP A 48 -7.23 -12.70 -4.39
C TRP A 48 -6.19 -13.61 -5.04
N GLY A 49 -5.52 -14.51 -4.31
CA GLY A 49 -4.52 -15.42 -4.90
C GLY A 49 -3.31 -14.76 -5.57
N TYR A 50 -3.11 -13.44 -5.39
CA TYR A 50 -1.96 -12.68 -5.86
C TYR A 50 -0.98 -12.40 -4.71
N THR A 51 0.23 -11.95 -5.07
CA THR A 51 1.28 -11.55 -4.13
C THR A 51 1.00 -10.22 -3.41
N TYR A 52 0.02 -9.44 -3.87
CA TYR A 52 -0.45 -8.23 -3.22
C TYR A 52 -1.80 -8.46 -2.55
N HIS A 53 -1.88 -8.12 -1.28
CA HIS A 53 -3.04 -8.40 -0.44
C HIS A 53 -3.67 -7.11 0.06
N LYS A 54 -5.00 -7.10 0.09
CA LYS A 54 -5.78 -5.95 0.52
C LYS A 54 -5.65 -5.74 2.03
N LEU A 55 -5.43 -4.50 2.46
CA LEU A 55 -5.55 -4.13 3.87
C LEU A 55 -7.04 -3.97 4.27
N ASP A 56 -7.34 -4.20 5.54
CA ASP A 56 -8.68 -4.11 6.11
C ASP A 56 -8.96 -2.68 6.62
N PHE A 57 -9.41 -1.80 5.73
CA PHE A 57 -9.73 -0.39 6.05
C PHE A 57 -10.96 -0.21 6.95
N THR A 58 -11.65 -1.29 7.32
CA THR A 58 -12.71 -1.20 8.34
C THR A 58 -12.13 -0.96 9.73
N ARG A 59 -10.81 -1.14 9.89
CA ARG A 59 -10.07 -0.90 11.13
C ARG A 59 -9.47 0.50 11.11
N ALA A 60 -9.83 1.31 12.11
CA ALA A 60 -9.30 2.68 12.24
C ALA A 60 -7.76 2.73 12.27
N ALA A 61 -7.11 1.72 12.86
CA ALA A 61 -5.65 1.64 12.92
C ALA A 61 -4.95 1.51 11.55
N VAL A 62 -5.66 1.07 10.51
CA VAL A 62 -5.13 0.90 9.14
C VAL A 62 -5.17 2.22 8.35
N LEU A 63 -5.88 3.23 8.84
CA LEU A 63 -6.13 4.50 8.14
C LEU A 63 -5.19 5.64 8.56
N LEU A 64 -4.25 5.37 9.47
CA LEU A 64 -3.31 6.34 10.05
C LEU A 64 -1.87 6.02 9.64
#